data_AF-A0A2E6CGT3-F1
#
_entry.id   AF-A0A2E6CGT3-F1
#
_cell.length_a   1.000
_cell.length_b   1.000
_cell.length_c   1.000
_cell.angle_alpha   90.00
_cell.angle_beta   90.00
_cell.angle_gamma   90.00
#
_symmetry.space_group_name_H-M   'P 1'
#
loop_
_entity.id
_entity.type
_entity.pdbx_description
1 polymer ?
#
loop_
_entity_poly.entity_id
_entity_poly.type
_entity_poly.pdbx_seq_one_letter_code
_entity_poly.pdbx_strand_id
1 'polypeptide(L)'
;MGGLICNDLWANPCCTLMPDSHLTNKLKQLGARVVFHAVNGGRSSDPWSEVNWQFYESNLRMRARVASVYIATLDNAFPIDVRCSAPSGLVGPQREWLSRCVERGEQFLCCEIPLE
;
A
#
# COMPACT_ATOMS: atom_id res chain seq x y z
N MET A 1 -0.15 12.25 11.13
CA MET A 1 0.35 11.25 10.15
C MET A 1 0.39 9.88 10.84
N GLY A 2 0.46 8.78 10.11
CA GLY A 2 0.61 7.43 10.65
C GLY A 2 1.58 6.59 9.81
N GLY A 3 2.06 5.49 10.39
CA GLY A 3 2.99 4.57 9.73
C GLY A 3 2.50 3.13 9.84
N LEU A 4 2.63 2.36 8.77
CA LEU A 4 2.37 0.93 8.71
C LEU A 4 3.54 0.24 7.99
N ILE A 5 3.86 -0.99 8.37
CA ILE A 5 4.95 -1.76 7.76
C ILE A 5 4.37 -3.05 7.17
N CYS A 6 4.55 -3.21 5.86
CA CYS A 6 4.26 -4.41 5.10
C CYS A 6 2.86 -4.97 5.42
N ASN A 7 2.78 -6.10 6.13
CA ASN A 7 1.52 -6.77 6.39
C ASN A 7 0.58 -6.02 7.35
N ASP A 8 1.04 -4.99 8.05
CA ASP A 8 0.21 -4.13 8.89
C ASP A 8 -1.00 -3.56 8.15
N LEU A 9 -0.83 -3.20 6.86
CA LEU A 9 -1.92 -2.71 6.03
C LEU A 9 -2.68 -3.85 5.34
N TRP A 10 -1.94 -4.85 4.87
CA TRP A 10 -2.51 -5.91 4.03
C TRP A 10 -3.43 -6.84 4.81
N ALA A 11 -3.04 -7.19 6.05
CA ALA A 11 -3.62 -8.31 6.78
C ALA A 11 -3.73 -9.56 5.88
N ASN A 12 -2.67 -9.85 5.09
CA ASN A 12 -2.66 -10.99 4.19
C ASN A 12 -2.76 -12.29 5.02
N PRO A 13 -3.74 -13.17 4.75
CA PRO A 13 -3.95 -14.40 5.50
C PRO A 13 -2.77 -15.38 5.41
N CYS A 14 -1.92 -15.29 4.38
CA CYS A 14 -0.71 -16.09 4.27
C CYS A 14 0.41 -15.64 5.22
N CYS A 15 0.32 -14.46 5.83
CA CYS A 15 1.36 -13.87 6.68
C CYS A 15 0.93 -13.69 8.15
N THR A 16 -0.38 -13.67 8.43
CA THR A 16 -0.90 -13.45 9.79
C THR A 16 -2.14 -14.28 10.02
N LEU A 17 -2.13 -15.06 11.10
CA LEU A 17 -3.27 -15.87 11.55
C LEU A 17 -4.23 -15.10 12.47
N MET A 18 -3.87 -13.87 12.86
CA MET A 18 -4.71 -13.00 13.69
C MET A 18 -5.78 -12.31 12.86
N PRO A 19 -6.92 -11.94 13.47
CA PRO A 19 -7.92 -11.11 12.81
C PRO A 19 -7.35 -9.78 12.31
N ASP A 20 -7.88 -9.30 11.20
CA ASP A 20 -7.55 -7.98 10.67
C ASP A 20 -7.89 -6.88 11.68
N SER A 21 -6.86 -6.14 12.08
CA SER A 21 -6.95 -5.08 13.08
C SER A 21 -7.50 -3.76 12.54
N HIS A 22 -7.74 -3.66 11.22
CA HIS A 22 -8.14 -2.45 10.51
C HIS A 22 -7.30 -1.22 10.89
N LEU A 23 -5.96 -1.38 10.86
CA LEU A 23 -5.03 -0.36 11.38
C LEU A 23 -5.17 1.00 10.69
N THR A 24 -5.57 1.05 9.42
CA THR A 24 -5.87 2.31 8.73
C THR A 24 -7.00 3.09 9.39
N ASN A 25 -8.06 2.41 9.86
CA ASN A 25 -9.17 3.04 10.57
C ASN A 25 -8.76 3.50 11.96
N LYS A 26 -7.94 2.69 12.67
CA LYS A 26 -7.41 3.08 13.99
C LYS A 26 -6.52 4.33 13.87
N LEU A 27 -5.63 4.37 12.89
CA LEU A 27 -4.81 5.56 12.61
C LEU A 27 -5.67 6.79 12.29
N LYS A 28 -6.74 6.63 11.49
CA LYS A 28 -7.70 7.70 11.24
C LYS A 28 -8.34 8.22 12.53
N GLN A 29 -8.79 7.33 13.41
CA GLN A 29 -9.40 7.69 14.70
C GLN A 29 -8.43 8.45 15.60
N LEU A 30 -7.13 8.17 15.48
CA LEU A 30 -6.05 8.90 16.15
C LEU A 30 -5.66 10.21 15.43
N GLY A 31 -6.41 10.62 14.40
CA GLY A 31 -6.21 11.89 13.69
C GLY A 31 -5.29 11.81 12.46
N ALA A 32 -4.85 10.62 12.04
CA ALA A 32 -4.06 10.50 10.83
C ALA A 32 -4.89 10.88 9.58
N ARG A 33 -4.29 11.74 8.75
CA ARG A 33 -4.80 12.10 7.42
C ARG A 33 -4.01 11.46 6.29
N VAL A 34 -2.74 11.14 6.57
CA VAL A 34 -1.80 10.49 5.68
C VAL A 34 -1.17 9.32 6.42
N VAL A 35 -1.11 8.17 5.75
CA VAL A 35 -0.45 6.95 6.21
C VAL A 35 0.71 6.64 5.27
N PHE A 36 1.91 6.53 5.83
CA PHE A 36 3.08 6.01 5.11
C PHE A 36 3.16 4.51 5.31
N HIS A 37 3.37 3.78 4.22
CA HIS A 37 3.37 2.33 4.20
C HIS A 37 4.59 1.80 3.48
N ALA A 38 5.54 1.23 4.23
CA ALA A 38 6.75 0.65 3.67
C ALA A 38 6.54 -0.85 3.43
N VAL A 39 6.82 -1.33 2.22
CA VAL A 39 6.55 -2.70 1.78
C VAL A 39 7.87 -3.37 1.37
N ASN A 40 7.99 -4.64 1.72
CA ASN A 40 9.01 -5.53 1.21
C ASN A 40 8.38 -6.92 1.10
N GLY A 41 7.49 -7.09 0.13
CA GLY A 41 6.77 -8.32 -0.07
C GLY A 41 7.56 -9.33 -0.92
N GLY A 42 7.22 -10.61 -0.74
CA GLY A 42 7.71 -11.66 -1.62
C GLY A 42 7.24 -11.42 -3.05
N ARG A 43 8.17 -11.47 -4.00
CA ARG A 43 7.91 -11.35 -5.44
C ARG A 43 8.65 -12.45 -6.18
N SER A 44 8.01 -13.04 -7.17
CA SER A 44 8.59 -14.05 -8.05
C SER A 44 7.88 -14.04 -9.40
N SER A 45 8.36 -14.85 -10.34
CA SER A 45 7.66 -15.13 -11.60
C SER A 45 6.55 -16.18 -11.47
N ASP A 46 6.24 -16.63 -10.25
CA ASP A 46 5.14 -17.56 -9.98
C ASP A 46 3.79 -16.87 -10.28
N PRO A 47 2.84 -17.51 -11.00
CA PRO A 47 1.47 -17.01 -11.16
C PRO A 47 0.79 -16.57 -9.86
N TRP A 48 1.14 -17.17 -8.71
CA TRP A 48 0.62 -16.76 -7.40
C TRP A 48 1.02 -15.34 -7.00
N SER A 49 2.16 -14.84 -7.49
CA SER A 49 2.57 -13.45 -7.29
C SER A 49 1.56 -12.46 -7.88
N GLU A 50 0.88 -12.82 -8.98
CA GLU A 50 -0.15 -11.99 -9.58
C GLU A 50 -1.38 -11.87 -8.66
N VAL A 51 -1.79 -12.98 -8.02
CA VAL A 51 -2.92 -12.99 -7.08
C VAL A 51 -2.63 -12.11 -5.88
N ASN A 52 -1.43 -12.22 -5.30
CA ASN A 52 -0.98 -11.36 -4.21
C ASN A 52 -0.98 -9.88 -4.62
N TRP A 53 -0.46 -9.59 -5.80
CA TRP A 53 -0.38 -8.22 -6.30
C TRP A 53 -1.78 -7.60 -6.47
N GLN A 54 -2.72 -8.33 -7.09
CA GLN A 54 -4.10 -7.90 -7.26
C GLN A 54 -4.83 -7.70 -5.93
N PHE A 55 -4.57 -8.57 -4.95
CA PHE A 55 -5.06 -8.42 -3.60
C PHE A 55 -4.52 -7.15 -2.94
N TYR A 56 -3.21 -6.89 -3.00
CA TYR A 56 -2.61 -5.69 -2.40
C TYR A 56 -3.13 -4.41 -3.05
N GLU A 57 -3.24 -4.34 -4.37
CA GLU A 57 -3.80 -3.15 -5.05
C GLU A 57 -5.25 -2.90 -4.65
N SER A 58 -6.09 -3.94 -4.69
CA SER A 58 -7.51 -3.82 -4.36
C SER A 58 -7.71 -3.44 -2.90
N ASN A 59 -6.98 -4.09 -1.99
CA ASN A 59 -7.04 -3.82 -0.56
C ASN A 59 -6.55 -2.42 -0.24
N LEU A 60 -5.41 -1.96 -0.80
CA LEU A 60 -4.90 -0.60 -0.63
C LEU A 60 -5.97 0.46 -0.91
N ARG A 61 -6.62 0.35 -2.07
CA ARG A 61 -7.66 1.30 -2.52
C ARG A 61 -8.90 1.25 -1.62
N MET A 62 -9.29 0.06 -1.16
CA MET A 62 -10.39 -0.08 -0.20
C MET A 62 -10.04 0.55 1.15
N ARG A 63 -8.83 0.33 1.67
CA ARG A 63 -8.38 0.88 2.96
C ARG A 63 -8.34 2.40 2.94
N ALA A 64 -7.75 3.00 1.90
CA ALA A 64 -7.69 4.45 1.75
C ALA A 64 -9.09 5.08 1.75
N ARG A 65 -10.03 4.48 1.00
CA ARG A 65 -11.41 4.94 0.93
C ARG A 65 -12.15 4.81 2.25
N VAL A 66 -12.16 3.61 2.85
CA VAL A 66 -12.96 3.34 4.05
C VAL A 66 -12.46 4.13 5.25
N ALA A 67 -11.14 4.29 5.39
CA ALA A 67 -10.55 5.10 6.45
C ALA A 67 -10.61 6.61 6.15
N SER A 68 -10.95 7.02 4.93
CA SER A 68 -10.90 8.41 4.49
C SER A 68 -9.54 9.07 4.79
N VAL A 69 -8.46 8.42 4.32
CA VAL A 69 -7.05 8.85 4.45
C VAL A 69 -6.31 8.73 3.12
N TYR A 70 -5.24 9.49 2.98
CA TYR A 70 -4.24 9.26 1.94
C TYR A 70 -3.27 8.16 2.39
N ILE A 71 -2.86 7.31 1.45
CA ILE A 71 -1.87 6.26 1.71
C ILE A 71 -0.73 6.37 0.70
N ALA A 72 0.46 6.69 1.19
CA ALA A 72 1.70 6.62 0.43
C ALA A 72 2.31 5.23 0.68
N THR A 73 2.18 4.33 -0.29
CA THR A 73 2.73 2.97 -0.21
C THR A 73 3.94 2.85 -1.13
N LEU A 74 5.03 2.29 -0.63
CA LEU A 74 6.27 2.12 -1.39
C LEU A 74 6.81 0.72 -1.13
N ASP A 75 6.97 -0.04 -2.19
CA ASP A 75 7.63 -1.35 -2.17
C ASP A 75 9.10 -1.19 -2.54
N ASN A 76 9.94 -2.04 -1.94
CA ASN A 76 11.32 -2.24 -2.34
C ASN A 76 11.39 -2.44 -3.87
N ALA A 77 12.42 -1.93 -4.55
CA ALA A 77 12.61 -2.11 -6.00
C ALA A 77 13.46 -3.35 -6.36
N PHE A 78 14.22 -3.91 -5.43
CA PHE A 78 15.13 -5.02 -5.69
C PHE A 78 14.43 -6.39 -5.67
N PRO A 79 14.74 -7.30 -6.61
CA PRO A 79 15.55 -7.08 -7.81
C PRO A 79 14.78 -6.26 -8.87
N ILE A 80 15.50 -5.34 -9.55
CA ILE A 80 14.90 -4.27 -10.36
C ILE A 80 14.20 -4.74 -11.65
N ASP A 81 14.52 -5.93 -12.12
CA ASP A 81 13.99 -6.56 -13.33
C ASP A 81 12.71 -7.36 -13.09
N VAL A 82 12.40 -7.66 -11.82
CA VAL A 82 11.16 -8.33 -11.41
C VAL A 82 10.13 -7.28 -11.00
N ARG A 83 8.85 -7.55 -11.32
CA ARG A 83 7.73 -6.71 -10.85
C ARG A 83 7.77 -6.60 -9.32
N CYS A 84 7.58 -5.40 -8.78
CA CYS A 84 7.38 -5.20 -7.36
C CYS A 84 6.22 -6.05 -6.84
N SER A 85 6.29 -6.47 -5.58
CA SER A 85 5.28 -7.32 -4.93
C SER A 85 3.94 -6.60 -4.73
N ALA A 86 3.97 -5.28 -4.60
CA ALA A 86 2.81 -4.41 -4.44
C ALA A 86 2.96 -3.14 -5.29
N PRO A 87 1.85 -2.45 -5.64
CA PRO A 87 1.95 -1.16 -6.31
C PRO A 87 2.61 -0.13 -5.39
N SER A 88 3.36 0.80 -5.98
CA SER A 88 3.95 1.93 -5.27
C SER A 88 3.34 3.24 -5.77
N GLY A 89 3.08 4.16 -4.85
CA GLY A 89 2.48 5.46 -5.17
C GLY A 89 1.66 6.03 -4.01
N LEU A 90 0.84 7.02 -4.37
CA LEU A 90 -0.04 7.72 -3.46
C LEU A 90 -1.51 7.51 -3.87
N VAL A 91 -2.29 6.92 -2.98
CA VAL A 91 -3.74 6.68 -3.16
C VAL A 91 -4.53 7.62 -2.27
N GLY A 92 -5.57 8.24 -2.83
CA GLY A 92 -6.49 9.11 -2.11
C GLY A 92 -7.78 8.41 -1.65
N PRO A 93 -8.55 9.06 -0.77
CA PRO A 93 -9.80 8.49 -0.27
C PRO A 93 -10.91 8.37 -1.34
N GLN A 94 -10.79 9.08 -2.47
CA GLN A 94 -11.77 9.05 -3.57
C GLN A 94 -11.58 7.89 -4.57
N ARG A 95 -10.72 6.90 -4.28
CA ARG A 95 -10.39 5.69 -5.09
C ARG A 95 -9.40 5.89 -6.24
N GLU A 96 -8.85 7.08 -6.39
CA GLU A 96 -7.90 7.40 -7.44
C GLU A 96 -6.45 7.38 -6.93
N TRP A 97 -5.57 6.94 -7.82
CA TRP A 97 -4.13 7.17 -7.68
C TRP A 97 -3.88 8.65 -7.95
N LEU A 98 -3.36 9.38 -6.97
CA LEU A 98 -2.90 10.75 -7.20
C LEU A 98 -1.57 10.73 -7.97
N SER A 99 -0.74 9.72 -7.68
CA SER A 99 0.48 9.45 -8.41
C SER A 99 0.87 7.99 -8.23
N ARG A 100 1.38 7.35 -9.29
CA ARG A 100 1.69 5.92 -9.31
C ARG A 100 3.05 5.70 -9.97
N CYS A 101 3.89 4.91 -9.32
CA CYS A 101 5.15 4.46 -9.89
C CYS A 101 4.91 3.36 -10.92
N VAL A 102 5.81 3.23 -11.90
CA VAL A 102 5.85 2.00 -12.71
C VAL A 102 6.25 0.81 -11.82
N GLU A 103 5.94 -0.41 -12.26
CA GLU A 103 5.93 -1.59 -11.38
C GLU A 103 7.31 -2.27 -11.25
N ARG A 104 8.37 -1.64 -11.76
CA ARG A 104 9.75 -2.15 -11.78
C ARG A 104 10.75 -1.02 -11.62
N GLY A 105 11.93 -1.36 -11.12
CA GLY A 105 13.05 -0.43 -10.99
C GLY A 105 12.86 0.62 -9.88
N GLU A 106 13.96 1.32 -9.59
CA GLU A 106 13.99 2.41 -8.63
C GLU A 106 13.34 3.66 -9.21
N GLN A 107 12.53 4.34 -8.40
CA GLN A 107 11.81 5.54 -8.80
C GLN A 107 11.75 6.54 -7.64
N PHE A 108 11.65 7.81 -8.03
CA PHE A 108 11.33 8.91 -7.12
C PHE A 108 9.94 9.46 -7.47
N LEU A 109 9.15 9.74 -6.44
CA LEU A 109 7.80 10.27 -6.58
C LEU A 109 7.64 11.50 -5.68
N CYS A 110 7.06 12.56 -6.24
CA CYS A 110 6.64 13.75 -5.50
C CYS A 110 5.22 14.10 -5.91
N CYS A 111 4.36 14.40 -4.94
CA CYS A 111 2.96 14.74 -5.17
C CYS A 111 2.46 15.67 -4.07
N GLU A 112 1.71 16.69 -4.45
CA GLU A 112 1.01 17.57 -3.52
C GLU A 112 -0.34 16.95 -3.13
N ILE A 113 -0.69 17.04 -1.85
CA ILE A 113 -1.97 16.51 -1.33
C ILE A 113 -2.81 17.63 -0.73
N PRO A 114 -4.11 17.71 -1.07
CA PRO A 114 -5.00 18.65 -0.42
C PRO A 114 -5.39 18.10 0.95
N LEU A 115 -4.79 18.67 2.00
CA LEU A 115 -5.18 18.46 3.38
C LEU A 115 -6.10 19.60 3.81
N GLU A 116 -7.40 19.41 3.63
CA GLU A 116 -8.42 20.23 4.29
C GLU A 116 -8.53 19.92 5.77
#